data_AF-A0A1F4JNE7-F1
#
_entry.id   AF-A0A1F4JNE7-F1
#
_cell.length_a   1.000
_cell.length_b   1.000
_cell.length_c   1.000
_cell.angle_alpha   90.00
_cell.angle_beta   90.00
_cell.angle_gamma   90.00
#
_symmetry.space_group_name_H-M   'P 1'
#
loop_
_entity.id
_entity.type
_entity.pdbx_description
1 polymer ?
#
loop_
_entity_poly.entity_id
_entity_poly.type
_entity_poly.pdbx_seq_one_letter_code
_entity_poly.pdbx_strand_id
1 'polypeptide(L)'
;MKEQTISSAMTSMNIQAGKADIWKKVGFYEHVNKQPSWLLRLSLPVPQQVEGQYSNVGDICRCRYSDGGYLTKRITRLVDQNRIEFEIIEQSIRFQDTVKLLGGYIEVEEVDESRSIVNMVTYYENRISPTSISSIFIDKVIKTMHQFVIEDMQQQLQDKFVGASVAMGSN
;
A
#
# COMPACT_ATOMS: atom_id res chain seq x y z
N MET A 1 -18.49 -6.12 -27.05
CA MET A 1 -17.93 -6.07 -25.69
C MET A 1 -16.42 -6.25 -25.83
N LYS A 2 -15.59 -5.28 -25.42
CA LYS A 2 -14.13 -5.49 -25.40
C LYS A 2 -13.81 -6.38 -24.19
N GLU A 3 -13.11 -7.49 -24.40
CA GLU A 3 -12.57 -8.30 -23.31
C GLU A 3 -11.72 -7.40 -22.41
N GLN A 4 -12.12 -7.24 -21.16
CA GLN A 4 -11.38 -6.46 -20.19
C GLN A 4 -10.31 -7.38 -19.59
N THR A 5 -9.05 -7.21 -19.98
CA THR A 5 -7.95 -7.95 -19.38
C THR A 5 -7.65 -7.36 -18.00
N ILE A 6 -7.93 -8.15 -16.96
CA ILE A 6 -7.48 -7.85 -15.60
C ILE A 6 -5.99 -8.10 -15.53
N SER A 7 -5.24 -7.06 -15.15
CA SER A 7 -3.81 -7.11 -14.92
C SER A 7 -3.53 -7.01 -13.42
N SER A 8 -2.32 -7.41 -13.02
CA SER A 8 -1.85 -7.25 -11.64
C SER A 8 -0.44 -6.69 -11.63
N ALA A 9 -0.16 -5.85 -10.63
CA ALA A 9 1.18 -5.39 -10.32
C ALA A 9 1.53 -5.85 -8.89
N MET A 10 2.70 -6.47 -8.74
CA MET A 10 3.18 -7.05 -7.48
C MET A 10 4.50 -6.42 -7.07
N THR A 11 4.66 -6.19 -5.77
CA THR A 11 5.91 -5.76 -5.15
C THR A 11 6.17 -6.64 -3.94
N SER A 12 7.41 -7.08 -3.79
CA SER A 12 7.89 -7.87 -2.65
C SER A 12 9.15 -7.23 -2.11
N MET A 13 9.21 -7.01 -0.79
CA MET A 13 10.37 -6.39 -0.13
C MET A 13 10.63 -7.06 1.22
N ASN A 14 11.91 -7.23 1.55
CA ASN A 14 12.34 -7.68 2.86
C ASN A 14 12.33 -6.51 3.84
N ILE A 15 11.80 -6.73 5.04
CA ILE A 15 11.85 -5.79 6.16
C ILE A 15 12.60 -6.44 7.32
N GLN A 16 13.50 -5.69 7.95
CA GLN A 16 14.23 -6.10 9.15
C GLN A 16 13.35 -5.91 10.40
N ALA A 17 12.28 -6.68 10.49
CA ALA A 17 11.42 -6.79 11.66
C ALA A 17 10.66 -8.12 11.64
N GLY A 18 10.26 -8.59 12.83
CA GLY A 18 9.39 -9.75 12.98
C GLY A 18 7.98 -9.48 12.45
N LYS A 19 7.31 -10.56 12.02
CA LYS A 19 5.99 -10.53 11.38
C LYS A 19 4.94 -9.78 12.20
N ALA A 20 4.88 -10.03 13.51
CA ALA A 20 3.91 -9.40 14.40
C ALA A 20 4.08 -7.87 14.48
N ASP A 21 5.31 -7.35 14.40
CA ASP A 21 5.56 -5.92 14.45
C ASP A 21 5.22 -5.22 13.13
N ILE A 22 5.50 -5.88 12.01
CA ILE A 22 5.06 -5.42 10.68
C ILE A 22 3.55 -5.45 10.58
N TRP A 23 2.88 -6.49 11.10
CA TRP A 23 1.42 -6.59 11.05
C TRP A 23 0.72 -5.44 11.79
N LYS A 24 1.27 -5.00 12.93
CA LYS A 24 0.82 -3.78 13.63
C LYS A 24 1.00 -2.51 12.78
N LYS A 25 1.76 -2.52 11.70
CA LYS A 25 1.90 -1.39 10.77
C LYS A 25 1.02 -1.53 9.53
N VAL A 26 0.78 -2.76 9.08
CA VAL A 26 -0.15 -3.06 7.98
C VAL A 26 -1.56 -2.58 8.30
N GLY A 27 -2.02 -2.79 9.55
CA GLY A 27 -3.29 -2.22 10.01
C GLY A 27 -3.24 -0.70 10.09
N PHE A 28 -2.26 -0.14 10.80
CA PHE A 28 -2.21 1.28 11.19
C PHE A 28 -1.72 2.22 10.07
N TYR A 29 -2.36 2.15 8.91
CA TYR A 29 -2.15 3.04 7.78
C TYR A 29 -2.67 4.48 7.98
N GLU A 30 -2.91 4.88 9.23
CA GLU A 30 -3.60 6.12 9.57
C GLU A 30 -2.67 7.36 9.57
N HIS A 31 -1.35 7.18 9.54
CA HIS A 31 -0.39 8.29 9.60
C HIS A 31 0.87 8.04 8.77
N VAL A 32 0.76 8.09 7.44
CA VAL A 32 1.96 8.24 6.59
C VAL A 32 2.49 9.65 6.81
N ASN A 33 3.45 9.81 7.73
CA ASN A 33 4.06 11.10 8.06
C ASN A 33 5.22 11.48 7.11
N LYS A 34 5.53 10.64 6.12
CA LYS A 34 6.66 10.86 5.21
C LYS A 34 6.29 11.76 4.04
N GLN A 35 7.08 12.81 3.84
CA GLN A 35 7.12 13.59 2.60
C GLN A 35 7.71 12.70 1.48
N PRO A 36 6.97 12.41 0.40
CA PRO A 36 7.47 11.54 -0.65
C PRO A 36 8.60 12.16 -1.45
N SER A 37 9.44 11.30 -2.03
CA SER A 37 10.56 11.69 -2.89
C SER A 37 10.07 12.43 -4.15
N TRP A 38 10.96 13.19 -4.80
CA TRP A 38 10.63 14.05 -5.95
C TRP A 38 10.01 13.30 -7.16
N LEU A 39 10.33 12.02 -7.34
CA LEU A 39 9.76 11.15 -8.40
C LEU A 39 8.29 10.80 -8.14
N LEU A 40 7.92 10.62 -6.88
CA LEU A 40 6.53 10.39 -6.46
C LEU A 40 5.71 11.66 -6.67
N ARG A 41 6.22 12.85 -6.32
CA ARG A 41 5.53 14.14 -6.54
C ARG A 41 5.15 14.42 -8.00
N LEU A 42 5.92 13.89 -8.97
CA LEU A 42 5.66 14.07 -10.40
C LEU A 42 4.66 13.06 -10.98
N SER A 43 4.49 11.88 -10.36
CA SER A 43 3.77 10.75 -10.96
C SER A 43 2.59 10.23 -10.14
N LEU A 44 2.57 10.48 -8.83
CA LEU A 44 1.63 9.90 -7.87
C LEU A 44 1.26 10.91 -6.80
N PRO A 45 -0.03 11.19 -6.59
CA PRO A 45 -0.42 12.14 -5.58
C PRO A 45 -0.15 11.53 -4.19
N VAL A 46 0.24 12.38 -3.24
CA VAL A 46 0.74 11.94 -1.93
C VAL A 46 -0.44 11.57 -1.04
N PRO A 47 -0.48 10.39 -0.38
CA PRO A 47 -1.52 10.10 0.58
C PRO A 47 -1.43 11.12 1.73
N GLN A 48 -2.46 11.95 1.88
CA GLN A 48 -2.50 13.02 2.89
C GLN A 48 -3.27 12.62 4.13
N GLN A 49 -4.31 11.81 3.94
CA GLN A 49 -5.24 11.49 5.00
C GLN A 49 -5.86 10.12 4.74
N VAL A 50 -6.03 9.36 5.80
CA VAL A 50 -6.78 8.10 5.79
C VAL A 50 -7.90 8.23 6.80
N GLU A 51 -9.14 8.03 6.35
CA GLU A 51 -10.35 8.09 7.19
C GLU A 51 -11.04 6.71 7.15
N GLY A 52 -11.43 6.14 8.29
CA GLY A 52 -12.25 4.94 8.35
C GLY A 52 -11.73 3.85 9.28
N GLN A 53 -12.21 2.62 9.08
CA GLN A 53 -11.83 1.44 9.86
C GLN A 53 -11.15 0.41 8.94
N TYR A 54 -10.38 -0.52 9.51
CA TYR A 54 -9.65 -1.54 8.75
C TYR A 54 -9.38 -2.83 9.55
N SER A 55 -10.03 -3.02 10.69
CA SER A 55 -9.75 -4.14 11.60
C SER A 55 -10.64 -5.35 11.34
N ASN A 56 -11.74 -5.18 10.60
CA ASN A 56 -12.72 -6.22 10.34
C ASN A 56 -13.04 -6.33 8.85
N VAL A 57 -13.50 -7.51 8.44
CA VAL A 57 -14.09 -7.69 7.10
C VAL A 57 -15.33 -6.81 6.97
N GLY A 58 -15.43 -6.08 5.86
CA GLY A 58 -16.47 -5.10 5.60
C GLY A 58 -16.10 -3.67 6.00
N ASP A 59 -15.03 -3.49 6.79
CA ASP A 59 -14.55 -2.15 7.13
C ASP A 59 -14.15 -1.37 5.89
N ILE A 60 -14.42 -0.06 5.91
CA ILE A 60 -14.19 0.85 4.80
C ILE A 60 -13.19 1.91 5.24
N CYS A 61 -12.22 2.14 4.36
CA CYS A 61 -11.14 3.09 4.54
C CYS A 61 -10.99 3.96 3.29
N ARG A 62 -10.97 5.29 3.45
CA ARG A 62 -10.77 6.24 2.37
C ARG A 62 -9.40 6.91 2.50
N CYS A 63 -8.56 6.74 1.49
CA CYS A 63 -7.28 7.43 1.36
C CYS A 63 -7.48 8.66 0.47
N ARG A 64 -7.12 9.86 0.95
CA ARG A 64 -7.12 11.10 0.18
C ARG A 64 -5.72 11.45 -0.27
N TYR A 65 -5.62 12.07 -1.43
CA TYR A 65 -4.36 12.44 -2.04
C TYR A 65 -4.22 13.95 -2.25
N SER A 66 -2.97 14.41 -2.36
CA SER A 66 -2.62 15.83 -2.45
C SER A 66 -3.18 16.58 -3.67
N ASP A 67 -3.58 15.87 -4.71
CA ASP A 67 -4.24 16.44 -5.88
C ASP A 67 -5.77 16.56 -5.72
N GLY A 68 -6.29 16.26 -4.52
CA GLY A 68 -7.72 16.22 -4.22
C GLY A 68 -8.38 14.88 -4.56
N GLY A 69 -7.64 13.93 -5.13
CA GLY A 69 -8.13 12.59 -5.42
C GLY A 69 -8.36 11.75 -4.17
N TYR A 70 -9.07 10.64 -4.30
CA TYR A 70 -9.25 9.64 -3.26
C TYR A 70 -9.41 8.22 -3.79
N LEU A 71 -9.13 7.24 -2.93
CA LEU A 71 -9.48 5.83 -3.11
C LEU A 71 -10.24 5.35 -1.88
N THR A 72 -11.41 4.77 -2.08
CA THR A 72 -12.17 4.11 -1.02
C THR A 72 -12.00 2.59 -1.15
N LYS A 73 -11.48 1.98 -0.10
CA LYS A 73 -11.21 0.55 0.01
C LYS A 73 -12.21 -0.10 0.95
N ARG A 74 -12.62 -1.34 0.66
CA ARG A 74 -13.35 -2.20 1.58
C ARG A 74 -12.56 -3.47 1.83
N ILE A 75 -12.43 -3.87 3.09
CA ILE A 75 -11.78 -5.14 3.44
C ILE A 75 -12.70 -6.28 3.08
N THR A 76 -12.19 -7.23 2.29
CA THR A 76 -12.93 -8.41 1.84
C THR A 76 -12.51 -9.66 2.61
N ARG A 77 -11.26 -9.69 3.09
CA ARG A 77 -10.73 -10.82 3.86
C ARG A 77 -9.61 -10.37 4.80
N LEU A 78 -9.60 -10.96 5.99
CA LEU A 78 -8.50 -10.87 6.94
C LEU A 78 -8.09 -12.28 7.35
N VAL A 79 -6.80 -12.55 7.25
CA VAL A 79 -6.15 -13.72 7.85
C VAL A 79 -5.24 -13.17 8.92
N ASP A 80 -5.54 -13.49 10.18
CA ASP A 80 -4.86 -12.88 11.33
C ASP A 80 -3.33 -12.97 11.19
N GLN A 81 -2.69 -11.83 11.45
CA GLN A 81 -1.24 -11.63 11.35
C GLN A 81 -0.60 -11.93 10.01
N ASN A 82 -1.37 -12.24 8.96
CA ASN A 82 -0.84 -12.78 7.72
C ASN A 82 -1.21 -11.97 6.50
N ARG A 83 -2.50 -11.68 6.31
CA ARG A 83 -2.99 -11.16 5.04
C ARG A 83 -4.25 -10.32 5.17
N ILE A 84 -4.26 -9.18 4.51
CA ILE A 84 -5.44 -8.32 4.33
C ILE A 84 -5.74 -8.22 2.84
N GLU A 85 -6.97 -8.55 2.46
CA GLU A 85 -7.47 -8.38 1.10
C GLU A 85 -8.51 -7.27 1.08
N PHE A 86 -8.53 -6.49 0.01
CA PHE A 86 -9.44 -5.38 -0.15
C PHE A 86 -9.91 -5.25 -1.60
N GLU A 87 -11.08 -4.65 -1.78
CA GLU A 87 -11.57 -4.16 -3.06
C GLU A 87 -11.58 -2.63 -3.09
N ILE A 88 -11.47 -2.05 -4.29
CA ILE A 88 -11.70 -0.62 -4.50
C ILE A 88 -13.16 -0.41 -4.83
N ILE A 89 -13.89 0.26 -3.94
CA ILE A 89 -15.33 0.51 -4.09
C ILE A 89 -15.61 1.87 -4.71
N GLU A 90 -14.68 2.82 -4.56
CA GLU A 90 -14.73 4.12 -5.22
C GLU A 90 -13.31 4.60 -5.54
N GLN A 91 -13.14 5.26 -6.68
CA GLN A 91 -11.89 5.91 -7.06
C GLN A 91 -12.17 7.29 -7.66
N SER A 92 -11.39 8.27 -7.23
CA SER A 92 -11.25 9.55 -7.90
C SER A 92 -9.76 9.88 -7.96
N ILE A 93 -9.11 9.54 -9.06
CA ILE A 93 -7.68 9.78 -9.24
C ILE A 93 -7.46 10.32 -10.64
N ARG A 94 -6.35 11.04 -10.88
CA ARG A 94 -6.02 11.63 -12.18
C ARG A 94 -6.13 10.67 -13.37
N PHE A 95 -5.97 9.37 -13.13
CA PHE A 95 -6.01 8.31 -14.15
C PHE A 95 -7.27 7.44 -14.09
N GLN A 96 -8.35 7.91 -13.45
CA GLN A 96 -9.56 7.08 -13.24
C GLN A 96 -10.22 6.60 -14.54
N ASP A 97 -10.15 7.41 -15.60
CA ASP A 97 -10.77 7.10 -16.90
C ASP A 97 -9.92 6.11 -17.71
N THR A 98 -8.65 5.98 -17.34
CA THR A 98 -7.64 5.19 -18.05
C THR A 98 -7.23 3.92 -17.30
N VAL A 99 -7.38 3.91 -15.98
CA VAL A 99 -7.07 2.78 -15.10
C VAL A 99 -8.18 2.64 -14.07
N LYS A 100 -8.79 1.45 -14.01
CA LYS A 100 -9.71 1.11 -12.91
C LYS A 100 -8.99 0.16 -11.97
N LEU A 101 -8.76 0.58 -10.75
CA LEU A 101 -8.25 -0.28 -9.69
C LEU A 101 -9.41 -1.16 -9.20
N LEU A 102 -9.14 -2.45 -8.99
CA LEU A 102 -10.15 -3.43 -8.58
C LEU A 102 -10.02 -3.78 -7.11
N GLY A 103 -8.79 -3.81 -6.60
CA GLY A 103 -8.50 -4.30 -5.26
C GLY A 103 -7.09 -4.83 -5.19
N GLY A 104 -6.81 -5.61 -4.15
CA GLY A 104 -5.48 -6.11 -3.91
C GLY A 104 -5.37 -6.82 -2.57
N TYR A 105 -4.13 -7.12 -2.21
CA TYR A 105 -3.82 -7.63 -0.89
C TYR A 105 -2.45 -7.16 -0.41
N ILE A 106 -2.29 -7.14 0.91
CA ILE A 106 -1.01 -7.02 1.59
C ILE A 106 -0.84 -8.32 2.39
N GLU A 107 0.33 -8.93 2.28
CA GLU A 107 0.67 -10.18 2.93
C GLU A 107 2.04 -10.07 3.58
N VAL A 108 2.17 -10.63 4.79
CA VAL A 108 3.40 -10.63 5.59
C VAL A 108 3.81 -12.06 5.85
N GLU A 109 4.95 -12.45 5.28
CA GLU A 109 5.54 -13.77 5.45
C GLU A 109 6.74 -13.68 6.38
N GLU A 110 6.80 -14.56 7.37
CA GLU A 110 7.94 -14.65 8.27
C GLU A 110 9.08 -15.40 7.58
N VAL A 111 10.28 -14.81 7.59
CA VAL A 111 11.51 -15.49 7.16
C VAL A 111 12.23 -16.06 8.37
N ASP A 112 12.35 -15.24 9.42
CA ASP A 112 12.81 -15.60 10.76
C ASP A 112 12.32 -14.57 11.79
N GLU A 113 12.69 -14.73 13.06
CA GLU A 113 12.25 -13.86 14.17
C GLU A 113 12.53 -12.36 13.95
N SER A 114 13.53 -12.03 13.14
CA SER A 114 14.00 -10.65 12.90
C SER A 114 13.71 -10.14 11.50
N ARG A 115 13.18 -10.98 10.60
CA ARG A 115 13.01 -10.65 9.18
C ARG A 115 11.71 -11.20 8.63
N SER A 116 11.03 -10.37 7.85
CA SER A 116 9.82 -10.76 7.14
C SER A 116 9.83 -10.21 5.71
N ILE A 117 9.02 -10.82 4.85
CA ILE A 117 8.74 -10.34 3.51
C ILE A 117 7.34 -9.72 3.51
N VAL A 118 7.24 -8.50 2.96
CA VAL A 118 5.95 -7.87 2.68
C VAL A 118 5.67 -7.95 1.18
N ASN A 119 4.55 -8.59 0.84
CA ASN A 119 4.03 -8.71 -0.50
C ASN A 119 2.82 -7.79 -0.65
N MET A 120 2.84 -6.93 -1.67
CA MET A 120 1.70 -6.11 -2.05
C MET A 120 1.30 -6.40 -3.50
N VAL A 121 0.02 -6.67 -3.71
CA VAL A 121 -0.56 -6.87 -5.03
C VAL A 121 -1.72 -5.91 -5.23
N THR A 122 -1.78 -5.31 -6.40
CA THR A 122 -2.94 -4.52 -6.85
C THR A 122 -3.42 -5.04 -8.20
N TYR A 123 -4.71 -5.32 -8.28
CA TYR A 123 -5.42 -5.71 -9.50
C TYR A 123 -6.03 -4.48 -10.18
N TYR A 124 -5.93 -4.40 -11.50
CA TYR A 124 -6.43 -3.27 -12.27
C TYR A 124 -6.91 -3.65 -13.68
N GLU A 125 -7.86 -2.89 -14.21
CA GLU A 125 -8.22 -2.88 -15.63
C GLU A 125 -7.44 -1.76 -16.33
N ASN A 126 -6.70 -2.11 -17.39
CA ASN A 126 -6.08 -1.12 -18.28
C ASN A 126 -7.06 -0.72 -19.39
N ARG A 127 -7.44 0.56 -19.45
CA ARG A 127 -8.37 1.11 -20.45
C ARG A 127 -7.65 1.94 -21.53
N ILE A 128 -6.33 2.08 -21.44
CA ILE A 128 -5.52 2.83 -22.40
C ILE A 128 -5.17 1.93 -23.59
N SER A 129 -5.30 2.48 -24.80
CA SER A 129 -4.77 1.91 -26.03
C SER A 129 -3.58 2.73 -26.53
N PRO A 130 -2.47 2.11 -26.97
CA PRO A 130 -2.17 0.67 -26.97
C PRO A 130 -1.84 0.12 -25.57
N THR A 131 -2.27 -1.10 -25.29
CA THR A 131 -2.23 -1.72 -23.96
C THR A 131 -0.81 -2.05 -23.48
N SER A 132 0.11 -2.45 -24.36
CA SER A 132 1.46 -2.86 -23.95
C SER A 132 2.28 -1.72 -23.34
N ILE A 133 2.26 -0.54 -23.95
CA ILE A 133 3.03 0.62 -23.47
C ILE A 133 2.42 1.16 -22.16
N SER A 134 1.10 1.23 -22.11
CA SER A 134 0.38 1.71 -20.93
C SER A 134 0.49 0.75 -19.74
N SER A 135 0.47 -0.57 -19.96
CA SER A 135 0.65 -1.55 -18.89
C SER A 135 2.00 -1.41 -18.19
N ILE A 136 3.09 -1.13 -18.92
CA ILE A 136 4.42 -0.89 -18.32
C ILE A 136 4.40 0.35 -17.43
N PHE A 137 3.78 1.44 -17.91
CA PHE A 137 3.67 2.67 -17.14
C PHE A 137 2.83 2.47 -15.88
N ILE A 138 1.66 1.82 -16.00
CA ILE A 138 0.75 1.56 -14.88
C ILE A 138 1.42 0.65 -13.84
N ASP A 139 2.06 -0.44 -14.28
CA ASP A 139 2.81 -1.35 -13.40
C ASP A 139 3.89 -0.61 -12.62
N LYS A 140 4.67 0.25 -13.29
CA LYS A 140 5.72 1.06 -12.64
C LYS A 140 5.14 2.02 -11.60
N VAL A 141 4.05 2.68 -11.92
CA VAL A 141 3.34 3.60 -11.02
C VAL A 141 2.84 2.85 -9.79
N ILE A 142 2.15 1.73 -9.96
CA ILE A 142 1.64 0.91 -8.83
C ILE A 142 2.80 0.39 -7.97
N LYS A 143 3.87 -0.14 -8.59
CA LYS A 143 5.05 -0.61 -7.84
C LYS A 143 5.73 0.49 -7.05
N THR A 144 5.77 1.71 -7.59
CA THR A 144 6.35 2.87 -6.88
C THR A 144 5.48 3.23 -5.66
N MET A 145 4.15 3.14 -5.77
CA MET A 145 3.26 3.28 -4.61
C MET A 145 3.49 2.19 -3.57
N HIS A 146 3.60 0.93 -3.97
CA HIS A 146 3.89 -0.17 -3.05
C HIS A 146 5.23 0.01 -2.34
N GLN A 147 6.28 0.40 -3.07
CA GLN A 147 7.60 0.64 -2.48
C GLN A 147 7.55 1.77 -1.46
N PHE A 148 6.92 2.90 -1.79
CA PHE A 148 6.77 4.03 -0.88
C PHE A 148 6.12 3.61 0.44
N VAL A 149 5.07 2.78 0.35
CA VAL A 149 4.37 2.22 1.50
C VAL A 149 5.28 1.34 2.34
N ILE A 150 5.95 0.36 1.70
CA ILE A 150 6.74 -0.62 2.42
C ILE A 150 7.95 0.05 3.09
N GLU A 151 8.54 1.05 2.42
CA GLU A 151 9.60 1.88 2.99
C GLU A 151 9.13 2.69 4.20
N ASP A 152 7.91 3.24 4.17
CA ASP A 152 7.34 3.94 5.32
C ASP A 152 7.12 2.99 6.51
N MET A 153 6.60 1.77 6.26
CA MET A 153 6.49 0.74 7.29
C MET A 153 7.85 0.43 7.93
N GLN A 154 8.89 0.25 7.11
CA GLN A 154 10.24 -0.04 7.60
C GLN A 154 10.80 1.11 8.45
N GLN A 155 10.61 2.37 8.02
CA GLN A 155 11.10 3.53 8.77
C GLN A 155 10.40 3.68 10.12
N GLN A 156 9.08 3.54 10.17
CA GLN A 156 8.34 3.61 11.43
C GLN A 156 8.75 2.52 12.44
N LEU A 157 9.20 1.37 11.95
CA LEU A 157 9.75 0.31 12.80
C LEU A 157 11.12 0.70 13.33
N GLN A 158 12.01 1.23 12.48
CA GLN A 158 13.35 1.68 12.87
C GLN A 158 13.33 2.83 13.89
N ASP A 159 12.47 3.84 13.70
CA ASP A 159 12.36 4.98 14.62
C ASP A 159 11.93 4.55 16.03
N LYS A 160 11.09 3.51 16.12
CA LYS A 160 10.68 2.92 17.40
C LYS A 160 11.82 2.21 18.12
N PHE A 161 12.69 1.51 17.39
CA PHE A 161 13.88 0.86 17.97
C PHE A 161 14.92 1.87 18.46
N VAL A 162 15.12 2.98 17.74
CA VAL A 162 16.04 4.04 18.18
C VAL A 162 15.48 4.77 19.40
N GLY A 163 14.19 5.11 19.42
CA GLY A 163 13.55 5.75 20.58
C GLY A 163 13.57 4.90 21.86
N ALA A 164 13.40 3.57 21.73
CA ALA A 164 13.47 2.65 22.86
C ALA A 164 14.90 2.45 23.39
N SER A 165 15.91 2.48 22.51
CA SER A 165 17.33 2.35 22.88
C SER A 165 17.84 3.59 23.63
N VAL A 166 17.41 4.79 23.24
CA VAL A 166 17.78 6.05 23.92
C VAL A 166 17.13 6.15 25.32
N ALA A 167 15.92 5.61 25.50
CA ALA A 167 15.24 5.58 26.79
C ALA A 167 15.87 4.60 27.80
N MET A 168 16.58 3.57 27.34
CA MET A 168 17.26 2.58 28.20
C MET A 168 18.74 2.90 28.46
N GLY A 169 19.30 3.93 27.82
CA GLY A 169 20.70 4.37 28.00
C GLY A 169 20.90 5.52 28.98
N SER A 170 19.87 5.92 29.72
CA SER A 170 19.94 6.98 30.74
C SER A 170 19.83 6.37 32.13
N ASN A 171 20.91 5.77 32.63
CA ASN A 171 21.11 5.48 34.05
C ASN A 171 22.60 5.47 34.38
#